data_AF-A0A646HLW3-F1
#
_entry.id   AF-A0A646HLW3-F1
#
_cell.length_a   1.000
_cell.length_b   1.000
_cell.length_c   1.000
_cell.angle_alpha   90.00
_cell.angle_beta   90.00
_cell.angle_gamma   90.00
#
_symmetry.space_group_name_H-M   'P 1'
#
loop_
_entity.id
_entity.type
_entity.pdbx_description
1 polymer ?
#
loop_
_entity_poly.entity_id
_entity_poly.type
_entity_poly.pdbx_seq_one_letter_code
_entity_poly.pdbx_strand_id
1 'polypeptide(L)'
;MTEAKKKQFTKLKEMHPDTLLLFRYGDFYESYQEDAESASRILGITLTRDKEGDRQTMFPHYALDTYLPRLIRAGHRIAICDELKQGRAAK
;
A
#
# COMPACT_ATOMS: atom_id res chain seq x y z
N MET A 1 11.18 -1.60 2.24
CA MET A 1 10.70 -0.26 1.83
C MET A 1 11.91 0.61 1.48
N THR A 2 11.86 1.49 0.48
CA THR A 2 12.98 2.44 0.23
C THR A 2 12.83 3.73 1.05
N GLU A 3 13.92 4.45 1.31
CA GLU A 3 13.91 5.73 2.04
C GLU A 3 12.92 6.76 1.46
N ALA A 4 12.81 6.84 0.13
CA ALA A 4 11.86 7.72 -0.53
C ALA A 4 10.40 7.34 -0.24
N LYS A 5 10.06 6.05 -0.28
CA LYS A 5 8.72 5.55 0.05
C LYS A 5 8.41 5.72 1.54
N LYS A 6 9.39 5.51 2.45
CA LYS A 6 9.23 5.77 3.89
C LYS A 6 8.82 7.20 4.16
N LYS A 7 9.52 8.16 3.56
CA LYS A 7 9.22 9.59 3.72
C LYS A 7 7.82 9.94 3.20
N GLN A 8 7.40 9.37 2.07
CA GLN A 8 6.05 9.57 1.53
C GLN A 8 4.98 8.94 2.42
N PHE A 9 5.20 7.72 2.90
CA PHE A 9 4.32 7.01 3.83
C PHE A 9 4.07 7.84 5.08
N THR A 10 5.13 8.29 5.76
CA THR A 10 5.00 9.11 6.98
C THR A 10 4.24 10.40 6.70
N LYS A 11 4.59 11.12 5.63
CA LYS A 11 3.91 12.37 5.26
C LYS A 11 2.42 12.16 4.97
N LEU A 12 2.07 11.09 4.25
CA LEU A 12 0.67 10.78 3.94
C LEU A 12 -0.10 10.36 5.19
N LYS A 13 0.52 9.60 6.08
CA LYS A 13 -0.07 9.25 7.37
C LYS A 13 -0.25 10.44 8.30
N GLU A 14 0.65 11.40 8.31
CA GLU A 14 0.46 12.66 9.06
C GLU A 14 -0.76 13.43 8.58
N MET A 15 -1.00 13.48 7.27
CA MET A 15 -2.19 14.14 6.70
C MET A 15 -3.46 13.30 6.86
N HIS A 16 -3.32 11.98 6.86
CA HIS A 16 -4.42 11.01 6.86
C HIS A 16 -4.11 9.82 7.79
N PRO A 17 -4.22 9.99 9.12
CA PRO A 17 -3.84 8.95 10.08
C PRO A 17 -4.69 7.68 9.94
N ASP A 18 -5.97 7.83 9.62
CA ASP A 18 -6.94 6.73 9.54
C ASP A 18 -7.01 6.05 8.16
N THR A 19 -6.14 6.42 7.21
CA THR A 19 -6.16 5.82 5.86
C THR A 19 -5.18 4.68 5.71
N LEU A 20 -5.62 3.56 5.15
CA LEU A 20 -4.77 2.46 4.73
C LEU A 20 -4.11 2.83 3.40
N LEU A 21 -2.78 2.94 3.39
CA LEU A 21 -2.03 3.30 2.21
C LEU A 21 -1.66 2.07 1.38
N LEU A 22 -1.98 2.14 0.09
CA LEU A 22 -1.60 1.16 -0.93
C LEU A 22 -0.66 1.83 -1.93
N PHE A 23 0.60 1.40 -1.98
CA PHE A 23 1.57 1.88 -2.95
C PHE A 23 1.65 0.92 -4.12
N ARG A 24 1.43 1.41 -5.35
CA ARG A 24 1.67 0.59 -6.54
C ARG A 24 3.16 0.53 -6.83
N TYR A 25 3.67 -0.69 -6.95
CA TYR A 25 5.04 -0.95 -7.36
C TYR A 25 5.04 -2.05 -8.42
N GLY A 26 5.24 -1.66 -9.67
CA GLY A 26 5.09 -2.56 -10.81
C GLY A 26 3.69 -3.17 -10.89
N ASP A 27 3.63 -4.50 -10.81
CA ASP A 27 2.40 -5.29 -10.90
C ASP A 27 1.75 -5.58 -9.54
N PHE A 28 2.21 -4.96 -8.45
CA PHE A 28 1.71 -5.21 -7.10
C PHE A 28 1.30 -3.93 -6.39
N TYR A 29 0.33 -4.06 -5.48
CA TYR A 29 0.09 -3.08 -4.43
C TYR A 29 0.76 -3.55 -3.14
N GLU A 30 1.51 -2.66 -2.52
CA GLU A 30 2.21 -2.87 -1.26
C GLU A 30 1.60 -2.00 -0.17
N SER A 31 1.47 -2.57 1.03
CA SER A 31 1.11 -1.85 2.25
C SER A 31 2.12 -2.17 3.34
N TYR A 32 2.27 -1.27 4.32
CA TYR A 32 3.40 -1.29 5.25
C TYR A 32 2.97 -1.01 6.70
N GLN A 33 3.77 -1.46 7.65
CA GLN A 33 3.55 -1.28 9.09
C GLN A 33 2.15 -1.72 9.53
N GLU A 34 1.45 -0.88 10.28
CA GLU A 34 0.09 -1.13 10.80
C GLU A 34 -0.95 -1.33 9.68
N ASP A 35 -0.77 -0.63 8.55
CA ASP A 35 -1.63 -0.78 7.38
C ASP A 35 -1.45 -2.19 6.77
N ALA A 36 -0.21 -2.72 6.78
CA ALA A 36 0.06 -4.09 6.33
C ALA A 36 -0.62 -5.14 7.21
N GLU A 37 -0.61 -4.96 8.53
CA GLU A 37 -1.28 -5.89 9.45
C GLU A 37 -2.79 -5.88 9.26
N SER A 38 -3.36 -4.68 9.11
CA SER A 38 -4.78 -4.49 8.87
C SER A 38 -5.19 -5.13 7.54
N ALA A 39 -4.46 -4.82 6.46
CA ALA A 39 -4.69 -5.40 5.14
C ALA A 39 -4.55 -6.93 5.17
N SER A 40 -3.51 -7.48 5.80
CA SER A 40 -3.29 -8.92 5.94
C SER A 40 -4.47 -9.60 6.64
N ARG A 41 -4.94 -9.05 7.76
CA ARG A 41 -6.07 -9.58 8.52
C ARG A 41 -7.39 -9.54 7.74
N ILE A 42 -7.68 -8.44 7.06
CA ILE A 42 -8.97 -8.24 6.35
C ILE A 42 -9.02 -9.05 5.06
N LEU A 43 -7.92 -9.06 4.31
CA LEU A 43 -7.85 -9.71 3.01
C LEU A 43 -7.55 -11.21 3.14
N GLY A 44 -6.95 -11.65 4.25
CA GLY A 44 -6.49 -13.01 4.46
C GLY A 44 -5.21 -13.32 3.68
N ILE A 45 -4.35 -12.31 3.49
CA ILE A 45 -3.09 -12.44 2.76
C ILE A 45 -1.91 -12.50 3.73
N THR A 46 -0.80 -13.10 3.30
CA THR A 46 0.38 -13.26 4.16
C THR A 46 0.99 -11.92 4.54
N LEU A 47 1.23 -11.73 5.84
CA LEU A 47 2.07 -10.66 6.37
C LEU A 47 3.53 -11.10 6.33
N THR A 48 4.37 -10.33 5.66
CA THR A 48 5.82 -10.55 5.57
C THR A 48 6.57 -9.43 6.26
N ARG A 49 7.90 -9.58 6.36
CA ARG A 49 8.81 -8.53 6.80
C ARG A 49 9.81 -8.25 5.70
N ASP A 50 10.14 -6.99 5.50
CA ASP A 50 11.18 -6.60 4.56
C ASP A 50 12.59 -6.79 5.15
N LYS A 51 13.62 -6.42 4.38
CA LYS A 51 15.03 -6.56 4.78
C LYS A 51 15.41 -5.72 6.00
N GLU A 52 14.63 -4.70 6.32
CA GLU A 52 14.84 -3.79 7.44
C GLU A 52 13.99 -4.20 8.65
N GLY A 53 13.22 -5.28 8.54
CA GLY A 53 12.37 -5.84 9.58
C GLY A 53 10.96 -5.23 9.63
N ASP A 54 10.66 -4.30 8.73
CA ASP A 54 9.38 -3.61 8.65
C ASP A 54 8.29 -4.54 8.14
N ARG A 55 7.10 -4.45 8.75
CA ARG A 55 5.96 -5.28 8.36
C ARG A 55 5.44 -4.85 6.99
N GLN A 56 5.22 -5.80 6.10
CA GLN A 56 4.78 -5.54 4.74
C GLN A 56 3.76 -6.60 4.31
N THR A 57 2.82 -6.21 3.47
CA THR A 57 2.03 -7.16 2.69
C THR A 57 1.85 -6.65 1.28
N MET A 58 1.63 -7.56 0.33
CA MET A 58 1.46 -7.21 -1.06
C MET A 58 0.48 -8.14 -1.76
N PHE A 59 -0.21 -7.62 -2.77
CA PHE A 59 -1.07 -8.40 -3.63
C PHE A 59 -0.98 -7.93 -5.10
N PRO A 60 -1.31 -8.79 -6.08
CA PRO A 60 -1.25 -8.43 -7.49
C PRO A 60 -2.21 -7.30 -7.85
N HIS A 61 -1.84 -6.40 -8.75
CA HIS A 61 -2.63 -5.21 -9.09
C HIS A 61 -4.06 -5.56 -9.54
N TYR A 62 -4.23 -6.65 -10.28
CA TYR A 62 -5.54 -7.11 -10.75
C TYR A 62 -6.47 -7.56 -9.60
N ALA A 63 -5.92 -7.88 -8.43
CA ALA A 63 -6.72 -8.24 -7.26
C ALA A 63 -7.27 -7.00 -6.53
N LEU A 64 -6.88 -5.78 -6.93
CA LEU A 64 -7.39 -4.54 -6.34
C LEU A 64 -8.91 -4.46 -6.42
N ASP A 65 -9.51 -4.76 -7.57
CA ASP A 65 -10.96 -4.69 -7.77
C ASP A 65 -11.73 -5.65 -6.84
N THR A 66 -11.08 -6.74 -6.43
CA THR A 66 -11.64 -7.72 -5.47
C THR A 66 -11.41 -7.28 -4.02
N TYR A 67 -10.26 -6.71 -3.72
CA TYR A 67 -9.82 -6.43 -2.35
C TYR A 67 -10.25 -5.05 -1.86
N LEU A 68 -10.32 -4.06 -2.74
CA LEU A 68 -10.70 -2.70 -2.40
C LEU A 68 -12.10 -2.63 -1.76
N PRO A 69 -13.15 -3.30 -2.30
CA PRO A 69 -14.46 -3.30 -1.65
C PRO A 69 -14.44 -3.96 -0.26
N ARG A 70 -13.59 -4.98 -0.05
CA ARG A 70 -13.47 -5.65 1.25
C ARG A 70 -12.84 -4.74 2.30
N LEU A 71 -11.79 -4.00 1.92
CA LEU A 71 -11.14 -3.03 2.80
C LEU A 71 -12.09 -1.88 3.18
N ILE A 72 -12.84 -1.36 2.19
CA ILE A 72 -13.83 -0.30 2.43
C ILE A 72 -14.95 -0.79 3.33
N ARG A 73 -15.48 -2.00 3.10
CA ARG A 73 -16.54 -2.60 3.94
C ARG A 73 -16.08 -2.89 5.37
N ALA A 74 -14.78 -3.10 5.57
CA ALA A 74 -14.18 -3.22 6.89
C ALA A 74 -14.03 -1.87 7.62
N GLY A 75 -14.48 -0.76 7.01
CA GLY A 75 -14.48 0.58 7.61
C GLY A 75 -13.19 1.37 7.36
N HIS A 76 -12.27 0.86 6.55
CA HIS A 76 -11.02 1.55 6.25
C HIS A 76 -11.19 2.53 5.08
N ARG A 77 -10.66 3.75 5.26
CA ARG A 77 -10.46 4.69 4.16
C ARG A 77 -9.19 4.29 3.42
N ILE A 78 -9.26 4.11 2.11
CA ILE A 78 -8.12 3.60 1.33
C ILE A 78 -7.55 4.73 0.48
N ALA A 79 -6.23 4.89 0.55
CA ALA A 79 -5.49 5.83 -0.28
C ALA A 79 -4.55 5.04 -1.20
N ILE A 80 -4.78 5.15 -2.50
CA ILE A 80 -3.99 4.46 -3.52
C ILE A 80 -2.97 5.45 -4.09
N CYS A 81 -1.70 5.10 -3.95
CA CYS A 81 -0.57 5.89 -4.44
C CYS A 81 0.05 5.16 -5.63
N ASP A 82 -0.27 5.60 -6.85
CA ASP A 82 0.41 5.12 -8.04
C ASP A 82 1.76 5.84 -8.21
N GLU A 83 2.82 5.09 -8.52
CA GLU A 83 4.07 5.70 -8.98
C GLU A 83 3.76 6.51 -10.24
N LEU A 84 3.87 7.85 -10.12
CA LEU A 84 3.95 8.72 -11.27
C LEU A 84 5.21 8.33 -12.05
N LYS A 85 5.07 7.41 -13.00
CA LYS A 85 6.04 7.28 -14.08
C LYS A 85 6.07 8.63 -14.75
N GLN A 86 7.13 9.40 -14.49
CA GLN A 86 7.44 10.51 -15.36
C GLN A 86 7.67 9.88 -16.73
N GLY A 87 6.64 9.94 -17.57
CA GLY A 87 6.78 9.69 -18.98
C GLY A 87 7.85 10.65 -19.44
N ARG A 88 9.05 10.14 -19.69
CA ARG A 88 10.00 10.83 -20.55
C ARG A 88 9.20 11.07 -21.82
N ALA A 89 8.74 12.31 -22.02
CA ALA A 89 8.04 12.69 -23.23
C ALA A 89 8.88 12.14 -24.37
N ALA A 90 8.32 11.18 -25.11
CA ALA A 90 8.95 10.66 -26.30
C ALA A 90 9.18 11.88 -27.21
N LYS A 91 10.45 12.14 -27.52
CA LYS A 91 10.81 13.12 -28.55
C LYS A 91 10.53 12.52 -29.91
#